data_AF-A0A929ZNU2-F1
#
_entry.id   AF-A0A929ZNU2-F1
#
_cell.length_a   1.000
_cell.length_b   1.000
_cell.length_c   1.000
_cell.angle_alpha   90.00
_cell.angle_beta   90.00
_cell.angle_gamma   90.00
#
_symmetry.space_group_name_H-M   'P 1'
#
loop_
_entity.id
_entity.type
_entity.pdbx_description
1 polymer ?
#
loop_
_entity_poly.entity_id
_entity_poly.type
_entity_poly.pdbx_seq_one_letter_code
_entity_poly.pdbx_strand_id
1 'polypeptide(L)'
;FEQCTYGLVNLDSDHRDEILEAAKAAKKVITFSETNVNADFYGYDVHKVENDIVFKVRGSDFDEEFKLSMPGLFNVSNALCAIAIARLYDIPISDIQEGLYHAKVPGRMEIYTSNDKKITAIVDYAHNQLSFQKLFESVRNEYPGYRVTIIFGCPGKKAQDRRHDLGEIAGKNADYIYLTEEDAGEEDPLAIAQEIARAVEKEKAPYEIIIDREKAIASAVKDAANVQGNTVILITGKGAETRQKRGTEYIPVMSDVECVNLELKKYNEK
;
A
#
# COMPACT_ATOMS: atom_id res chain seq x y z
N PHE A 1 22.31 -14.20 6.07
CA PHE A 1 22.82 -13.01 6.77
C PHE A 1 24.34 -13.03 6.99
N GLU A 2 25.09 -14.00 6.46
CA GLU A 2 26.55 -14.16 6.69
C GLU A 2 27.41 -12.98 6.20
N GLN A 3 26.89 -12.20 5.25
CA GLN A 3 27.60 -11.04 4.68
C GLN A 3 27.27 -9.71 5.38
N CYS A 4 26.52 -9.73 6.49
CA CYS A 4 26.01 -8.53 7.16
C CYS A 4 26.56 -8.40 8.58
N THR A 5 26.91 -7.17 8.99
CA THR A 5 27.26 -6.86 10.38
C THR A 5 26.03 -6.93 11.29
N TYR A 6 24.93 -6.33 10.83
CA TYR A 6 23.65 -6.29 11.56
C TYR A 6 22.58 -7.05 10.77
N GLY A 7 21.84 -7.92 11.44
CA GLY A 7 20.58 -8.49 10.96
C GLY A 7 19.43 -7.81 11.68
N LEU A 8 18.67 -6.97 10.99
CA LEU A 8 17.50 -6.29 11.55
C LEU A 8 16.23 -7.10 11.24
N VAL A 9 15.50 -7.53 12.28
CA VAL A 9 14.38 -8.47 12.16
C VAL A 9 13.09 -7.88 12.73
N ASN A 10 12.01 -7.94 11.95
CA ASN A 10 10.66 -7.60 12.39
C ASN A 10 10.06 -8.77 13.17
N LEU A 11 9.75 -8.60 14.46
CA LEU A 11 9.14 -9.65 15.28
C LEU A 11 7.62 -9.81 15.03
N ASP A 12 7.00 -8.88 14.31
CA ASP A 12 5.58 -8.96 13.91
C ASP A 12 5.37 -9.82 12.65
N SER A 13 6.44 -10.38 12.08
CA SER A 13 6.34 -11.27 10.93
C SER A 13 5.77 -12.64 11.31
N ASP A 14 4.87 -13.18 10.49
CA ASP A 14 4.37 -14.56 10.62
C ASP A 14 5.49 -15.61 10.50
N HIS A 15 6.62 -15.25 9.87
CA HIS A 15 7.81 -16.09 9.72
C HIS A 15 8.95 -15.71 10.68
N ARG A 16 8.64 -15.00 11.79
CA ARG A 16 9.68 -14.46 12.70
C ARG A 16 10.70 -15.51 13.15
N ASP A 17 10.28 -16.74 13.46
CA ASP A 17 11.15 -17.75 14.05
C ASP A 17 12.19 -18.23 13.02
N GLU A 18 11.76 -18.43 11.77
CA GLU A 18 12.64 -18.78 10.64
C GLU A 18 13.61 -17.66 10.31
N ILE A 19 13.12 -16.41 10.29
CA ILE A 19 13.94 -15.23 9.99
C ILE A 19 14.97 -15.00 11.09
N LEU A 20 14.57 -15.12 12.37
CA LEU A 20 15.48 -15.01 13.51
C LEU A 20 16.57 -16.08 13.46
N GLU A 21 16.21 -17.34 13.13
CA GLU A 21 17.19 -18.41 12.97
C GLU A 21 18.20 -18.08 11.88
N ALA A 22 17.73 -17.64 10.71
CA ALA A 22 18.60 -17.23 9.62
C ALA A 22 19.45 -15.99 9.97
N ALA A 23 18.92 -15.06 10.77
CA ALA A 23 19.59 -13.84 11.20
C ALA A 23 20.74 -14.09 12.17
N LYS A 24 20.78 -15.24 12.87
CA LYS A 24 21.93 -15.64 13.71
C LYS A 24 23.25 -15.70 12.97
N ALA A 25 23.21 -15.80 11.63
CA ALA A 25 24.40 -15.72 10.79
C ALA A 25 25.02 -14.30 10.70
N ALA A 26 24.31 -13.25 11.13
CA ALA A 26 24.87 -11.90 11.28
C ALA A 26 25.70 -11.79 12.56
N LYS A 27 26.62 -10.81 12.61
CA LYS A 27 27.43 -10.57 13.82
C LYS A 27 26.58 -10.09 15.01
N LYS A 28 25.52 -9.33 14.74
CA LYS A 28 24.56 -8.85 15.73
C LYS A 28 23.15 -8.88 15.15
N VAL A 29 22.21 -9.46 15.89
CA VAL A 29 20.79 -9.39 15.56
C VAL A 29 20.18 -8.23 16.34
N ILE A 30 19.39 -7.41 15.66
CA ILE A 30 18.60 -6.32 16.22
C ILE A 30 17.15 -6.58 15.82
N THR A 31 16.23 -6.27 16.72
CA THR A 31 14.81 -6.56 16.55
C THR A 31 13.98 -5.29 16.62
N PHE A 32 12.89 -5.25 15.86
CA PHE A 32 11.87 -4.20 15.97
C PHE A 32 10.47 -4.80 15.93
N SER A 33 9.52 -4.13 16.56
CA SER A 33 8.14 -4.62 16.68
C SER A 33 7.18 -3.53 17.16
N GLU A 34 5.92 -3.62 16.73
CA GLU A 34 4.79 -2.87 17.28
C GLU A 34 4.02 -3.68 18.35
N THR A 35 4.18 -5.01 18.37
CA THR A 35 3.40 -5.90 19.25
C THR A 35 4.21 -6.52 20.39
N ASN A 36 5.55 -6.55 20.28
CA ASN A 36 6.44 -7.15 21.26
C ASN A 36 7.27 -6.08 21.98
N VAL A 37 6.89 -5.78 23.22
CA VAL A 37 7.54 -4.79 24.10
C VAL A 37 9.03 -5.09 24.39
N ASN A 38 9.48 -6.33 24.14
CA ASN A 38 10.87 -6.73 24.36
C ASN A 38 11.76 -6.58 23.12
N ALA A 39 11.23 -6.04 22.01
CA ALA A 39 12.05 -5.72 20.84
C ALA A 39 13.07 -4.61 21.16
N ASP A 40 14.23 -4.64 20.50
CA ASP A 40 15.26 -3.59 20.68
C ASP A 40 14.73 -2.20 20.29
N PHE A 41 13.84 -2.15 19.30
CA PHE A 41 13.06 -0.98 18.92
C PHE A 41 11.57 -1.30 18.99
N TYR A 42 10.89 -0.76 20.00
CA TYR A 42 9.48 -1.00 20.24
C TYR A 42 8.64 0.23 19.87
N GLY A 43 7.74 0.07 18.89
CA GLY A 43 6.76 1.09 18.52
C GLY A 43 5.46 0.95 19.29
N TYR A 44 4.91 2.05 19.79
CA TYR A 44 3.68 2.05 20.57
C TYR A 44 2.93 3.39 20.46
N ASP A 45 1.74 3.45 21.04
CA ASP A 45 0.89 4.66 21.05
C ASP A 45 0.59 5.19 19.64
N VAL A 46 0.36 4.27 18.69
CA VAL A 46 0.10 4.60 17.29
C VAL A 46 -1.31 5.15 17.13
N HIS A 47 -1.42 6.38 16.63
CA HIS A 47 -2.70 7.01 16.34
C HIS A 47 -2.58 8.05 15.23
N LYS A 48 -3.72 8.38 14.62
CA LYS A 48 -3.81 9.41 13.58
C LYS A 48 -4.10 10.76 14.21
N VAL A 49 -3.36 11.79 13.79
CA VAL A 49 -3.62 13.20 14.12
C VAL A 49 -3.72 13.98 12.82
N GLU A 50 -4.93 14.42 12.48
CA GLU A 50 -5.23 15.03 11.17
C GLU A 50 -4.84 14.11 10.00
N ASN A 51 -3.82 14.49 9.23
CA ASN A 51 -3.28 13.69 8.13
C ASN A 51 -2.00 12.92 8.50
N ASP A 52 -1.47 13.16 9.70
CA ASP A 52 -0.22 12.57 10.16
C ASP A 52 -0.49 11.32 11.00
N ILE A 53 0.47 10.40 10.98
CA ILE A 53 0.52 9.27 11.92
C ILE A 53 1.54 9.60 13.00
N VAL A 54 1.08 9.58 14.25
CA VAL A 54 1.89 9.84 15.44
C VAL A 54 2.06 8.55 16.21
N PHE A 55 3.28 8.27 16.65
CA PHE A 55 3.64 7.08 17.41
C PHE A 55 4.89 7.35 18.23
N LYS A 56 5.13 6.54 19.26
CA LYS A 56 6.34 6.59 20.07
C LYS A 56 7.22 5.39 19.79
N VAL A 57 8.52 5.59 19.91
CA VAL A 57 9.51 4.54 19.73
C VAL A 57 10.46 4.52 20.91
N ARG A 58 10.55 3.36 21.56
CA ARG A 58 11.55 3.07 22.57
C ARG A 58 12.71 2.33 21.95
N GLY A 59 13.91 2.88 22.10
CA GLY A 59 15.18 2.20 21.87
C GLY A 59 15.97 2.00 23.17
N SER A 60 17.22 1.55 23.06
CA SER A 60 18.08 1.33 24.23
C SER A 60 18.42 2.59 25.01
N ASP A 61 18.43 3.74 24.34
CA ASP A 61 18.94 5.02 24.83
C ASP A 61 17.94 6.19 24.65
N PHE A 62 16.73 5.92 24.13
CA PHE A 62 15.70 6.94 23.92
C PHE A 62 14.28 6.36 24.01
N ASP A 63 13.30 7.22 24.29
CA ASP A 63 11.87 6.92 24.20
C ASP A 63 11.15 8.19 23.74
N GLU A 64 10.93 8.31 22.44
CA GLU A 64 10.58 9.59 21.79
C GLU A 64 9.41 9.45 20.81
N GLU A 65 8.70 10.55 20.57
CA GLU A 65 7.60 10.63 19.60
C GLU A 65 8.11 10.87 18.17
N PHE A 66 7.50 10.20 17.20
CA PHE A 66 7.77 10.35 15.78
C PHE A 66 6.47 10.64 15.03
N LYS A 67 6.60 11.30 13.88
CA LYS A 67 5.49 11.67 13.01
C LYS A 67 5.79 11.28 11.57
N LEU A 68 4.82 10.67 10.91
CA LEU A 68 4.84 10.42 9.47
C LEU A 68 3.80 11.29 8.80
N SER A 69 4.21 12.02 7.76
CA SER A 69 3.29 12.73 6.87
C SER A 69 2.64 11.82 5.82
N MET A 70 3.17 10.59 5.67
CA MET A 70 2.59 9.56 4.81
C MET A 70 1.50 8.80 5.59
N PRO A 71 0.29 8.68 5.04
CA PRO A 71 -0.80 7.93 5.67
C PRO A 71 -0.60 6.42 5.53
N GLY A 72 -1.39 5.63 6.28
CA GLY A 72 -1.27 4.18 6.37
C GLY A 72 -0.56 3.70 7.63
N LEU A 73 -1.29 3.02 8.53
CA LEU A 73 -0.74 2.53 9.82
C LEU A 73 0.43 1.56 9.64
N PHE A 74 0.45 0.78 8.56
CA PHE A 74 1.54 -0.13 8.25
C PHE A 74 2.87 0.57 7.95
N ASN A 75 2.86 1.87 7.65
CA ASN A 75 4.09 2.65 7.48
C ASN A 75 4.85 2.83 8.81
N VAL A 76 4.21 2.61 9.96
CA VAL A 76 4.88 2.63 11.26
C VAL A 76 5.92 1.51 11.34
N SER A 77 5.60 0.27 10.97
CA SER A 77 6.57 -0.81 10.90
C SER A 77 7.77 -0.48 9.99
N ASN A 78 7.52 0.14 8.83
CA ASN A 78 8.58 0.60 7.92
C ASN A 78 9.41 1.72 8.55
N ALA A 79 8.78 2.65 9.25
CA ALA A 79 9.45 3.72 9.97
C ALA A 79 10.29 3.18 11.13
N LEU A 80 9.80 2.21 11.91
CA LEU A 80 10.57 1.53 12.95
C LEU A 80 11.83 0.89 12.38
N CYS A 81 11.72 0.23 11.23
CA CYS A 81 12.88 -0.32 10.52
C CYS A 81 13.88 0.79 10.14
N ALA A 82 13.40 1.89 9.56
CA ALA A 82 14.25 3.04 9.20
C ALA A 82 14.90 3.72 10.40
N ILE A 83 14.16 3.90 11.51
CA ILE A 83 14.65 4.44 12.78
C ILE A 83 15.76 3.54 13.32
N ALA A 84 15.52 2.22 13.37
CA ALA A 84 16.50 1.26 13.85
C ALA A 84 17.78 1.31 13.01
N ILE A 85 17.67 1.35 11.67
CA ILE A 85 18.83 1.48 10.77
C ILE A 85 19.56 2.80 11.05
N ALA A 86 18.87 3.93 11.09
CA ALA A 86 19.49 5.24 11.29
C ALA A 86 20.21 5.33 12.66
N ARG A 87 19.62 4.75 13.71
CA ARG A 87 20.25 4.66 15.03
C ARG A 87 21.48 3.76 15.05
N LEU A 88 21.52 2.69 14.26
CA LEU A 88 22.73 1.86 14.10
C LEU A 88 23.89 2.60 13.43
N TYR A 89 23.62 3.73 12.76
CA TYR A 89 24.61 4.65 12.19
C TYR A 89 24.80 5.92 13.04
N ASP A 90 24.34 5.90 14.29
CA ASP A 90 24.47 7.00 15.26
C ASP A 90 23.85 8.33 14.82
N ILE A 91 22.85 8.29 13.91
CA ILE A 91 22.15 9.51 13.46
C ILE A 91 21.33 10.09 14.62
N PRO A 92 21.41 11.41 14.91
CA PRO A 92 20.62 12.05 15.97
C PRO A 92 19.11 11.87 15.80
N ILE A 93 18.39 11.73 16.92
CA ILE A 93 16.92 11.53 16.90
C ILE A 93 16.19 12.68 16.19
N SER A 94 16.64 13.92 16.40
CA SER A 94 16.08 15.11 15.72
C SER A 94 16.12 14.98 14.20
N ASP A 95 17.24 14.49 13.67
CA ASP A 95 17.47 14.39 12.23
C ASP A 95 16.64 13.23 11.65
N ILE A 96 16.45 12.16 12.43
CA ILE A 96 15.56 11.04 12.07
C ILE A 96 14.11 11.52 12.05
N GLN A 97 13.66 12.28 13.05
CA GLN A 97 12.31 12.84 13.11
C GLN A 97 12.04 13.75 11.91
N GLU A 98 12.96 14.68 11.62
CA GLU A 98 12.85 15.60 10.48
C GLU A 98 12.85 14.82 9.14
N GLY A 99 13.77 13.88 8.98
CA GLY A 99 13.88 13.05 7.78
C GLY A 99 12.64 12.21 7.51
N LEU A 100 12.07 11.57 8.55
CA LEU A 100 10.85 10.78 8.43
C LEU A 100 9.62 11.65 8.12
N TYR A 101 9.52 12.82 8.74
CA TYR A 101 8.39 13.72 8.49
C TYR A 101 8.36 14.22 7.03
N HIS A 102 9.53 14.48 6.44
CA HIS A 102 9.66 14.95 5.07
C HIS A 102 9.76 13.84 4.02
N ALA A 103 9.97 12.58 4.43
CA ALA A 103 10.05 11.46 3.52
C ALA A 103 8.74 11.27 2.77
N LYS A 104 8.81 11.32 1.43
CA LYS A 104 7.72 10.97 0.53
C LYS A 104 8.22 9.91 -0.44
N VAL A 105 7.46 8.83 -0.58
CA VAL A 105 7.76 7.77 -1.54
C VAL A 105 6.71 7.82 -2.64
N PRO A 106 7.07 8.25 -3.87
CA PRO A 106 6.12 8.35 -4.97
C PRO A 106 5.39 7.02 -5.21
N GLY A 107 4.06 7.07 -5.29
CA GLY A 107 3.18 5.91 -5.50
C GLY A 107 3.06 4.96 -4.29
N ARG A 108 3.33 5.40 -3.06
CA ARG A 108 3.03 4.67 -1.82
C ARG A 108 2.05 5.47 -0.98
N MET A 109 0.83 4.96 -0.81
CA MET A 109 -0.26 5.58 -0.05
C MET A 109 -0.46 7.09 -0.35
N GLU A 110 -0.42 7.47 -1.63
CA GLU A 110 -0.70 8.85 -1.98
C GLU A 110 -2.20 9.12 -1.94
N ILE A 111 -2.61 10.03 -1.06
CA ILE A 111 -4.03 10.32 -0.81
C ILE A 111 -4.44 11.61 -1.50
N TYR A 112 -5.44 11.49 -2.35
CA TYR A 112 -6.05 12.59 -3.09
C TYR A 112 -7.53 12.67 -2.71
N THR A 113 -7.94 13.80 -2.14
CA THR A 113 -9.32 13.98 -1.68
C THR A 113 -10.00 15.09 -2.47
N SER A 114 -11.24 14.83 -2.89
CA SER A 114 -12.14 15.82 -3.49
C SER A 114 -12.42 17.00 -2.54
N ASN A 115 -12.81 18.15 -3.09
CA ASN A 115 -13.02 19.38 -2.32
C ASN A 115 -14.13 19.22 -1.27
N ASP A 116 -15.19 18.47 -1.58
CA ASP A 116 -16.31 18.20 -0.68
C ASP A 116 -16.07 16.98 0.23
N LYS A 117 -14.88 16.36 0.13
CA LYS A 117 -14.43 15.20 0.91
C LYS A 117 -15.28 13.94 0.74
N LYS A 118 -16.11 13.84 -0.30
CA LYS A 118 -16.91 12.64 -0.56
C LYS A 118 -16.11 11.52 -1.22
N ILE A 119 -15.14 11.87 -2.04
CA ILE A 119 -14.26 10.92 -2.72
C ILE A 119 -12.84 11.09 -2.20
N THR A 120 -12.26 10.01 -1.69
CA THR A 120 -10.84 9.89 -1.35
C THR A 120 -10.22 8.80 -2.21
N ALA A 121 -9.29 9.16 -3.09
CA ALA A 121 -8.50 8.22 -3.87
C ALA A 121 -7.15 7.96 -3.19
N ILE A 122 -6.76 6.69 -3.09
CA ILE A 122 -5.49 6.24 -2.53
C ILE A 122 -4.74 5.48 -3.62
N VAL A 123 -3.61 6.02 -4.06
CA VAL A 123 -2.74 5.40 -5.06
C VAL A 123 -1.61 4.67 -4.33
N ASP A 124 -1.51 3.35 -4.53
CA ASP A 124 -0.54 2.49 -3.86
C ASP A 124 0.08 1.44 -4.78
N TYR A 125 1.20 0.86 -4.37
CA TYR A 125 1.93 -0.15 -5.14
C TYR A 125 1.76 -1.58 -4.60
N ALA A 126 0.79 -1.79 -3.71
CA ALA A 126 0.42 -3.11 -3.25
C ALA A 126 0.18 -4.03 -4.46
N HIS A 127 0.90 -5.16 -4.49
CA HIS A 127 0.89 -6.11 -5.60
C HIS A 127 1.03 -7.57 -5.11
N ASN A 128 0.85 -7.81 -3.82
CA ASN A 128 0.90 -9.13 -3.18
C ASN A 128 -0.17 -9.23 -2.08
N GLN A 129 -0.43 -10.47 -1.65
CA GLN A 129 -1.48 -10.82 -0.69
C GLN A 129 -1.39 -10.00 0.61
N LEU A 130 -0.21 -9.98 1.24
CA LEU A 130 0.01 -9.28 2.51
C LEU A 130 -0.19 -7.76 2.38
N SER A 131 0.33 -7.16 1.30
CA SER A 131 0.16 -5.72 1.05
C SER A 131 -1.31 -5.36 0.84
N PHE A 132 -2.09 -6.19 0.15
CA PHE A 132 -3.54 -5.97 0.00
C PHE A 132 -4.27 -6.07 1.35
N GLN A 133 -3.97 -7.08 2.17
CA GLN A 133 -4.56 -7.22 3.50
C GLN A 133 -4.30 -5.97 4.36
N LYS A 134 -3.04 -5.52 4.42
CA LYS A 134 -2.65 -4.33 5.18
C LYS A 134 -3.30 -3.05 4.65
N LEU A 135 -3.43 -2.93 3.33
CA LEU A 135 -4.12 -1.80 2.71
C LEU A 135 -5.59 -1.76 3.12
N PHE A 136 -6.32 -2.87 3.00
CA PHE A 136 -7.73 -2.93 3.40
C PHE A 136 -7.94 -2.74 4.91
N GLU A 137 -7.07 -3.30 5.74
CA GLU A 137 -7.06 -3.07 7.20
C GLU A 137 -6.90 -1.57 7.52
N SER A 138 -5.93 -0.90 6.91
CA SER A 138 -5.70 0.53 7.11
C SER A 138 -6.92 1.36 6.66
N VAL A 139 -7.47 1.05 5.48
CA VAL A 139 -8.61 1.77 4.92
C VAL A 139 -9.84 1.65 5.81
N ARG A 140 -10.13 0.46 6.34
CA ARG A 140 -11.27 0.25 7.25
C ARG A 140 -11.14 1.02 8.55
N ASN A 141 -9.93 1.09 9.10
CA ASN A 141 -9.66 1.80 10.34
C ASN A 141 -9.69 3.32 10.14
N GLU A 142 -9.15 3.80 9.02
CA GLU A 142 -9.03 5.24 8.74
C GLU A 142 -10.29 5.87 8.14
N TYR A 143 -11.12 5.08 7.44
CA TYR A 143 -12.31 5.54 6.74
C TYR A 143 -13.55 4.72 7.13
N PRO A 144 -13.93 4.71 8.43
CA PRO A 144 -15.05 3.91 8.90
C PRO A 144 -16.36 4.33 8.21
N GLY A 145 -17.06 3.35 7.64
CA GLY A 145 -18.34 3.56 6.95
C GLY A 145 -18.24 4.11 5.53
N TYR A 146 -17.03 4.33 4.99
CA TYR A 146 -16.86 4.67 3.59
C TYR A 146 -17.05 3.41 2.72
N ARG A 147 -17.66 3.59 1.55
CA ARG A 147 -17.67 2.57 0.50
C ARG A 147 -16.24 2.38 -0.01
N VAL A 148 -15.80 1.15 -0.22
CA VAL A 148 -14.46 0.83 -0.72
C VAL A 148 -14.54 0.29 -2.14
N THR A 149 -14.01 1.05 -3.10
CA THR A 149 -13.82 0.63 -4.48
C THR A 149 -12.34 0.34 -4.71
N ILE A 150 -11.98 -0.74 -5.41
CA ILE A 150 -10.58 -1.03 -5.77
C ILE A 150 -10.40 -1.20 -7.27
N ILE A 151 -9.28 -0.72 -7.81
CA ILE A 151 -8.88 -0.79 -9.22
C ILE A 151 -7.49 -1.44 -9.28
N PHE A 152 -7.40 -2.62 -9.90
CA PHE A 152 -6.13 -3.33 -9.98
C PHE A 152 -6.05 -4.30 -11.17
N GLY A 153 -4.82 -4.69 -11.48
CA GLY A 153 -4.50 -5.74 -12.45
C GLY A 153 -3.47 -6.71 -11.85
N CYS A 154 -2.89 -7.54 -12.70
CA CYS A 154 -1.70 -8.34 -12.36
C CYS A 154 -0.75 -8.35 -13.55
N PRO A 155 0.57 -8.46 -13.31
CA PRO A 155 1.51 -8.60 -14.40
C PRO A 155 1.40 -10.00 -15.05
N GLY A 156 1.85 -10.09 -16.29
CA GLY A 156 1.96 -11.36 -17.00
C GLY A 156 2.95 -12.33 -16.35
N LYS A 157 2.77 -13.60 -16.68
CA LYS A 157 3.61 -14.77 -16.36
C LYS A 157 3.65 -15.09 -14.88
N LYS A 158 4.60 -14.49 -14.15
CA LYS A 158 5.07 -14.89 -12.80
C LYS A 158 4.07 -14.54 -11.67
N ALA A 159 2.78 -14.47 -11.95
CA ALA A 159 1.78 -13.92 -11.03
C ALA A 159 0.50 -14.74 -10.92
N GLN A 160 0.46 -16.01 -11.38
CA GLN A 160 -0.76 -16.81 -11.33
C GLN A 160 -1.33 -16.95 -9.91
N ASP A 161 -0.50 -17.30 -8.93
CA ASP A 161 -0.93 -17.38 -7.53
C ASP A 161 -1.49 -16.03 -7.03
N ARG A 162 -0.84 -14.93 -7.44
CA ARG A 162 -1.32 -13.57 -7.10
C ARG A 162 -2.66 -13.25 -7.72
N ARG A 163 -2.98 -13.73 -8.93
CA ARG A 163 -4.30 -13.48 -9.56
C ARG A 163 -5.43 -14.04 -8.70
N HIS A 164 -5.21 -15.21 -8.11
CA HIS A 164 -6.14 -15.83 -7.18
C HIS A 164 -6.19 -15.05 -5.85
N ASP A 165 -5.04 -14.89 -5.19
CA ASP A 165 -4.97 -14.32 -3.83
C ASP A 165 -5.48 -12.87 -3.78
N LEU A 166 -5.10 -12.06 -4.77
CA LEU A 166 -5.53 -10.66 -4.85
C LEU A 166 -7.02 -10.56 -5.17
N GLY A 167 -7.54 -11.43 -6.05
CA GLY A 167 -8.96 -11.51 -6.37
C GLY A 167 -9.80 -11.91 -5.16
N GLU A 168 -9.34 -12.90 -4.37
CA GLU A 168 -10.00 -13.34 -3.14
C GLU A 168 -10.00 -12.24 -2.07
N ILE A 169 -8.86 -11.58 -1.82
CA ILE A 169 -8.80 -10.48 -0.85
C ILE A 169 -9.67 -9.31 -1.31
N ALA A 170 -9.58 -8.90 -2.58
CA ALA A 170 -10.41 -7.81 -3.08
C ALA A 170 -11.91 -8.16 -2.93
N GLY A 171 -12.30 -9.39 -3.30
CA GLY A 171 -13.68 -9.87 -3.18
C GLY A 171 -14.20 -9.87 -1.74
N LYS A 172 -13.35 -10.17 -0.75
CA LYS A 172 -13.74 -10.13 0.67
C LYS A 172 -13.84 -8.73 1.26
N ASN A 173 -13.15 -7.75 0.68
CA ASN A 173 -12.90 -6.48 1.36
C ASN A 173 -13.39 -5.23 0.64
N ALA A 174 -13.65 -5.28 -0.66
CA ALA A 174 -14.16 -4.16 -1.45
C ALA A 174 -15.66 -4.28 -1.74
N ASP A 175 -16.35 -3.14 -1.79
CA ASP A 175 -17.75 -3.01 -2.20
C ASP A 175 -17.94 -2.97 -3.72
N TYR A 176 -16.87 -2.68 -4.48
CA TYR A 176 -16.82 -2.76 -5.94
C TYR A 176 -15.39 -2.90 -6.45
N ILE A 177 -15.21 -3.64 -7.53
CA ILE A 177 -13.88 -3.96 -8.08
C ILE A 177 -13.83 -3.63 -9.58
N TYR A 178 -12.84 -2.84 -9.99
CA TYR A 178 -12.48 -2.71 -11.40
C TYR A 178 -11.21 -3.51 -11.69
N LEU A 179 -11.32 -4.44 -12.62
CA LEU A 179 -10.20 -5.23 -13.10
C LEU A 179 -9.68 -4.61 -14.40
N THR A 180 -8.39 -4.29 -14.43
CA THR A 180 -7.75 -3.57 -15.52
C THR A 180 -6.39 -4.16 -15.87
N GLU A 181 -5.73 -3.60 -16.88
CA GLU A 181 -4.38 -4.02 -17.23
C GLU A 181 -3.32 -3.53 -16.23
N GLU A 182 -2.29 -4.34 -16.07
CA GLU A 182 -0.98 -3.99 -15.50
C GLU A 182 0.09 -4.40 -16.54
N ASP A 183 1.30 -4.75 -16.12
CA ASP A 183 2.37 -5.18 -17.02
C ASP A 183 2.13 -6.59 -17.57
N ALA A 184 1.12 -6.73 -18.44
CA ALA A 184 0.67 -7.98 -19.05
C ALA A 184 1.80 -8.66 -19.86
N GLY A 185 2.74 -7.87 -20.37
CA GLY A 185 3.81 -8.37 -21.23
C GLY A 185 3.19 -9.07 -22.44
N GLU A 186 3.61 -10.31 -22.71
CA GLU A 186 3.14 -11.08 -23.87
C GLU A 186 1.79 -11.77 -23.67
N GLU A 187 1.21 -11.73 -22.46
CA GLU A 187 -0.12 -12.30 -22.21
C GLU A 187 -1.23 -11.32 -22.59
N ASP A 188 -2.41 -11.86 -22.90
CA ASP A 188 -3.61 -11.07 -23.14
C ASP A 188 -4.10 -10.46 -21.80
N PRO A 189 -4.13 -9.12 -21.65
CA PRO A 189 -4.59 -8.48 -20.43
C PRO A 189 -6.04 -8.85 -20.08
N LEU A 190 -6.89 -9.13 -21.08
CA LEU A 190 -8.26 -9.59 -20.82
C LEU A 190 -8.29 -10.97 -20.19
N ALA A 191 -7.44 -11.89 -20.64
CA ALA A 191 -7.32 -13.21 -20.05
C ALA A 191 -6.85 -13.14 -18.58
N ILE A 192 -5.89 -12.26 -18.28
CA ILE A 192 -5.43 -12.00 -16.90
C ILE A 192 -6.59 -11.47 -16.04
N ALA A 193 -7.30 -10.46 -16.51
CA ALA A 193 -8.44 -9.88 -15.78
C ALA A 193 -9.55 -10.91 -15.54
N GLN A 194 -9.85 -11.76 -16.53
CA GLN A 194 -10.82 -12.85 -16.38
C GLN A 194 -10.38 -13.91 -15.36
N GLU A 195 -9.09 -14.18 -15.23
CA GLU A 195 -8.58 -15.11 -14.22
C GLU A 195 -8.77 -14.56 -12.81
N ILE A 196 -8.46 -13.28 -12.60
CA ILE A 196 -8.70 -12.58 -11.33
C ILE A 196 -10.22 -12.56 -11.02
N ALA A 197 -11.05 -12.27 -12.03
CA ALA A 197 -12.50 -12.21 -11.88
C ALA A 197 -13.09 -13.51 -11.30
N ARG A 198 -12.58 -14.68 -11.70
CA ARG A 198 -13.04 -15.97 -11.14
C ARG A 198 -12.81 -16.10 -9.63
N ALA A 199 -11.74 -15.49 -9.10
CA ALA A 199 -11.51 -15.46 -7.65
C ALA A 199 -12.45 -14.45 -6.97
N VAL A 200 -12.70 -13.30 -7.59
CA VAL A 200 -13.67 -12.30 -7.11
C VAL A 200 -15.09 -12.86 -7.06
N GLU A 201 -15.52 -13.59 -8.10
CA GLU A 201 -16.85 -14.21 -8.21
C GLU A 201 -17.14 -15.18 -7.07
N LYS A 202 -16.13 -15.93 -6.59
CA LYS A 202 -16.29 -16.87 -5.46
C LYS A 202 -16.70 -16.16 -4.17
N GLU A 203 -16.23 -14.93 -3.99
CA GLU A 203 -16.55 -14.06 -2.86
C GLU A 203 -17.86 -13.26 -3.07
N LYS A 204 -18.50 -13.40 -4.24
CA LYS A 204 -19.77 -12.75 -4.61
C LYS A 204 -19.71 -11.22 -4.61
N ALA A 205 -18.52 -10.64 -4.79
CA ALA A 205 -18.35 -9.19 -4.91
C ALA A 205 -18.69 -8.70 -6.33
N PRO A 206 -19.32 -7.52 -6.47
CA PRO A 206 -19.56 -6.93 -7.77
C PRO A 206 -18.25 -6.43 -8.38
N TYR A 207 -18.08 -6.65 -9.68
CA TYR A 207 -16.90 -6.21 -10.40
C TYR A 207 -17.21 -5.84 -11.85
N GLU A 208 -16.29 -5.10 -12.46
CA GLU A 208 -16.30 -4.76 -13.88
C GLU A 208 -14.89 -4.89 -14.47
N ILE A 209 -14.79 -5.36 -15.71
CA ILE A 209 -13.51 -5.45 -16.42
C ILE A 209 -13.42 -4.28 -17.40
N ILE A 210 -12.49 -3.36 -17.14
CA ILE A 210 -12.15 -2.25 -18.04
C ILE A 210 -10.64 -2.31 -18.26
N ILE A 211 -10.24 -2.91 -19.38
CA ILE A 211 -8.82 -3.14 -19.69
C ILE A 211 -8.03 -1.84 -19.77
N ASP A 212 -8.61 -0.79 -20.33
CA ASP A 212 -7.97 0.53 -20.35
C ASP A 212 -7.95 1.13 -18.93
N ARG A 213 -6.75 1.18 -18.34
CA ARG A 213 -6.55 1.61 -16.95
C ARG A 213 -6.99 3.03 -16.67
N GLU A 214 -6.75 3.95 -17.60
CA GLU A 214 -7.18 5.35 -17.47
C GLU A 214 -8.72 5.43 -17.45
N LYS A 215 -9.39 4.66 -18.33
CA LYS A 215 -10.86 4.56 -18.34
C LYS A 215 -11.42 3.89 -17.09
N ALA A 216 -10.73 2.90 -16.52
CA ALA A 216 -11.15 2.25 -15.28
C ALA A 216 -11.16 3.26 -14.11
N ILE A 217 -10.09 4.07 -13.99
CA ILE A 217 -9.98 5.14 -12.99
C ILE A 217 -11.08 6.19 -13.18
N ALA A 218 -11.31 6.64 -14.42
CA ALA A 218 -12.37 7.60 -14.73
C ALA A 218 -13.77 7.06 -14.39
N SER A 219 -14.02 5.77 -14.66
CA SER A 219 -15.30 5.12 -14.35
C SER A 219 -15.51 5.00 -12.85
N ALA A 220 -14.48 4.62 -12.09
CA ALA A 220 -14.56 4.53 -10.63
C ALA A 220 -14.86 5.89 -9.97
N VAL A 221 -14.22 6.97 -10.41
CA VAL A 221 -14.49 8.33 -9.88
C VAL A 221 -15.92 8.77 -10.25
N LYS A 222 -16.36 8.49 -11.48
CA LYS A 222 -17.73 8.78 -11.91
C LYS A 222 -18.77 8.00 -11.10
N ASP A 223 -18.54 6.74 -10.81
CA ASP A 223 -19.48 5.92 -10.06
C ASP A 223 -19.51 6.32 -8.59
N ALA A 224 -18.34 6.64 -8.01
CA ALA A 224 -18.24 7.24 -6.67
C ALA A 224 -18.99 8.58 -6.54
N ALA A 225 -19.08 9.36 -7.62
CA ALA A 225 -19.85 10.60 -7.65
C ALA A 225 -21.37 10.39 -7.59
N ASN A 226 -21.86 9.21 -7.97
CA ASN A 226 -23.29 8.90 -8.09
C ASN A 226 -23.83 8.04 -6.93
N VAL A 227 -22.96 7.58 -6.01
CA VAL A 227 -23.38 6.84 -4.82
C VAL A 227 -23.75 7.79 -3.68
N GLN A 228 -24.64 7.31 -2.80
CA GLN A 228 -24.93 8.00 -1.55
C GLN A 228 -23.83 7.68 -0.53
N GLY A 229 -23.27 8.70 0.12
CA GLY A 229 -22.23 8.56 1.12
C GLY A 229 -20.82 8.86 0.57
N ASN A 230 -19.80 8.49 1.34
CA ASN A 230 -18.42 8.74 0.98
C ASN A 230 -17.76 7.47 0.46
N THR A 231 -16.82 7.60 -0.48
CA THR A 231 -16.13 6.49 -1.11
C THR A 231 -14.61 6.66 -1.00
N VAL A 232 -13.94 5.58 -0.61
CA VAL A 232 -12.50 5.40 -0.81
C VAL A 232 -12.29 4.61 -2.10
N ILE A 233 -11.50 5.15 -3.04
CA ILE A 233 -11.07 4.45 -4.25
C ILE A 233 -9.61 4.07 -4.07
N LEU A 234 -9.31 2.77 -4.09
CA LEU A 234 -7.96 2.22 -4.04
C LEU A 234 -7.49 1.95 -5.46
N ILE A 235 -6.37 2.54 -5.88
CA ILE A 235 -5.75 2.30 -7.17
C ILE A 235 -4.40 1.65 -6.91
N THR A 236 -4.26 0.36 -7.24
CA THR A 236 -3.07 -0.41 -6.88
C THR A 236 -2.30 -0.97 -8.08
N GLY A 237 -1.01 -1.21 -7.87
CA GLY A 237 -0.14 -1.95 -8.79
C GLY A 237 0.86 -1.08 -9.55
N LYS A 238 0.45 0.08 -10.09
CA LYS A 238 1.33 0.94 -10.93
C LYS A 238 1.83 2.18 -10.18
N GLY A 239 0.99 2.84 -9.39
CA GLY A 239 1.40 4.02 -8.64
C GLY A 239 1.82 5.18 -9.56
N ALA A 240 3.01 5.73 -9.34
CA ALA A 240 3.55 6.83 -10.14
C ALA A 240 4.25 6.37 -11.45
N GLU A 241 4.14 5.09 -11.82
CA GLU A 241 4.73 4.60 -13.07
C GLU A 241 4.03 5.17 -14.32
N THR A 242 4.82 5.65 -15.28
CA THR A 242 4.36 6.29 -16.53
C THR A 242 4.52 5.38 -17.76
N ARG A 243 4.65 4.08 -17.55
CA ARG A 243 4.85 3.10 -18.62
C ARG A 243 4.07 1.84 -18.35
N GLN A 244 3.59 1.20 -19.40
CA GLN A 244 2.89 -0.08 -19.35
C GLN A 244 3.60 -1.11 -20.22
N LYS A 245 3.85 -2.31 -19.69
CA LYS A 245 4.43 -3.39 -20.49
C LYS A 245 3.38 -4.11 -21.32
N ARG A 246 3.42 -3.95 -22.64
CA ARG A 246 2.58 -4.68 -23.62
C ARG A 246 3.48 -5.35 -24.66
N GLY A 247 3.33 -6.66 -24.82
CA GLY A 247 4.27 -7.50 -25.56
C GLY A 247 5.69 -7.42 -24.96
N THR A 248 6.66 -7.06 -25.80
CA THR A 248 8.07 -6.87 -25.42
C THR A 248 8.43 -5.42 -25.11
N GLU A 249 7.48 -4.47 -25.25
CA GLU A 249 7.75 -3.04 -25.16
C GLU A 249 7.11 -2.40 -23.92
N TYR A 250 7.73 -1.31 -23.46
CA TYR A 250 7.14 -0.41 -22.47
C TYR A 250 6.57 0.80 -23.19
N ILE A 251 5.24 0.91 -23.19
CA ILE A 251 4.51 1.98 -23.87
C ILE A 251 4.27 3.11 -22.85
N PRO A 252 4.54 4.39 -23.19
CA PRO A 252 4.18 5.52 -22.33
C PRO A 252 2.68 5.56 -22.06
N VAL A 253 2.31 5.76 -20.79
CA VAL A 253 0.93 5.93 -20.32
C VAL A 253 0.87 7.02 -19.26
N MET A 254 -0.32 7.54 -18.99
CA MET A 254 -0.52 8.38 -17.82
C MET A 254 -0.37 7.55 -16.54
N SER A 255 0.32 8.08 -15.53
CA SER A 255 0.41 7.41 -14.23
C SER A 255 -0.94 7.41 -13.50
N ASP A 256 -1.10 6.52 -12.52
CA ASP A 256 -2.31 6.49 -11.68
C ASP A 256 -2.52 7.82 -10.97
N VAL A 257 -1.42 8.42 -10.53
CA VAL A 257 -1.36 9.73 -9.87
C VAL A 257 -1.91 10.83 -10.77
N GLU A 258 -1.43 10.90 -12.02
CA GLU A 258 -1.90 11.89 -12.99
C GLU A 258 -3.38 11.68 -13.34
N CYS A 259 -3.81 10.41 -13.52
CA CYS A 259 -5.21 10.06 -13.79
C CYS A 259 -6.13 10.52 -12.65
N VAL A 260 -5.79 10.17 -11.41
CA VAL A 260 -6.59 10.52 -10.22
C VAL A 260 -6.70 12.03 -10.07
N ASN A 261 -5.59 12.77 -10.21
CA ASN A 261 -5.63 14.23 -10.13
C ASN A 261 -6.52 14.86 -11.21
N LEU A 262 -6.42 14.35 -12.45
CA LEU A 262 -7.26 14.80 -13.56
C LEU A 262 -8.75 14.56 -13.29
N GLU A 263 -9.11 13.35 -12.85
CA GLU A 263 -10.52 12.98 -12.64
C GLU A 263 -11.12 13.65 -11.41
N LEU A 264 -10.37 13.80 -10.31
CA LEU A 264 -10.83 14.58 -9.15
C LEU A 264 -10.98 16.06 -9.47
N LYS A 265 -10.11 16.62 -10.32
CA LYS A 265 -10.29 18.00 -10.81
C LYS A 265 -11.60 18.14 -11.59
N LYS A 266 -11.88 17.23 -12.52
CA LYS A 266 -13.16 17.21 -13.28
C LYS A 266 -14.37 17.02 -12.36
N TYR A 267 -14.24 16.25 -11.28
CA TYR A 267 -15.28 16.10 -10.28
C TYR A 267 -15.54 17.41 -9.53
N ASN A 268 -14.48 18.08 -9.08
CA ASN A 268 -14.57 19.32 -8.31
C ASN A 268 -15.12 20.52 -9.12
N GLU A 269 -15.06 20.46 -10.45
CA GLU A 269 -15.56 21.50 -11.37
C GLU A 269 -17.05 21.35 -11.71
N LYS A 270 -17.70 20.25 -11.32
CA LYS A 270 -19.13 19.99 -11.54
C LYS A 270 -19.99 20.45 -10.37
#